data_AF-A0A7C7MXU2-F1
#
_entry.id   AF-A0A7C7MXU2-F1
#
_cell.length_a   1.000
_cell.length_b   1.000
_cell.length_c   1.000
_cell.angle_alpha   90.00
_cell.angle_beta   90.00
_cell.angle_gamma   90.00
#
_symmetry.space_group_name_H-M   'P 1'
#
loop_
_entity.id
_entity.type
_entity.pdbx_description
1 polymer ?
#
loop_
_entity_poly.entity_id
_entity_poly.type
_entity_poly.pdbx_seq_one_letter_code
_entity_poly.pdbx_strand_id
1 'polypeptide(L)'
;MKQTEDNVLEKEIHAGGGKSDPSHGLKVKRGQLNAVQHGRYGTGPAPYGYRRGNPHERPLEIDDREAEVVRVIFREYLSTRSTGKVVQYLHSKNIQTRKNNNWSRQAIAIILSNRTYRGRVSYGNIETQGLHPPIIEPALYYKANSVRKRKRRKSKTGTDESS
;
A
#
# COMPACT_ATOMS: atom_id res chain seq x y z
N MET A 1 -40.08 -2.25 60.67
CA MET A 1 -40.83 -1.06 60.18
C MET A 1 -39.87 0.12 60.14
N LYS A 2 -40.02 0.97 59.10
CA LYS A 2 -39.14 2.05 58.61
C LYS A 2 -38.08 1.55 57.60
N GLN A 3 -38.44 1.58 56.31
CA GLN A 3 -38.14 2.64 55.30
C GLN A 3 -36.72 2.40 54.75
N THR A 4 -36.49 1.71 53.63
CA THR A 4 -36.84 1.98 52.21
C THR A 4 -36.27 3.30 51.68
N GLU A 5 -35.55 3.15 50.56
CA GLU A 5 -35.17 4.17 49.56
C GLU A 5 -33.83 4.87 49.78
N ASP A 6 -32.81 4.35 49.10
CA ASP A 6 -31.81 5.16 48.40
C ASP A 6 -31.17 4.29 47.30
N ASN A 7 -31.96 4.04 46.26
CA ASN A 7 -31.49 3.44 45.01
C ASN A 7 -32.08 4.22 43.83
N VAL A 8 -31.61 5.46 43.66
CA VAL A 8 -31.83 6.23 42.45
C VAL A 8 -30.58 7.05 42.19
N LEU A 9 -29.71 6.58 41.29
CA LEU A 9 -28.86 7.36 40.36
C LEU A 9 -27.86 6.45 39.61
N GLU A 10 -28.30 5.30 39.12
CA GLU A 10 -27.60 4.60 38.05
C GLU A 10 -28.56 4.32 36.90
N LYS A 11 -28.65 5.28 35.97
CA LYS A 11 -28.90 5.06 34.54
C LYS A 11 -28.88 6.40 33.82
N GLU A 12 -27.82 6.61 33.05
CA GLU A 12 -27.85 7.00 31.62
C GLU A 12 -26.60 7.78 31.24
N ILE A 13 -25.64 7.10 30.62
CA ILE A 13 -24.87 7.67 29.50
C ILE A 13 -24.37 6.52 28.61
N HIS A 14 -25.23 6.08 27.70
CA HIS A 14 -24.81 5.44 26.46
C HIS A 14 -24.58 6.54 25.41
N ALA A 15 -23.32 6.83 25.10
CA ALA A 15 -22.93 7.39 23.81
C ALA A 15 -21.47 7.07 23.52
N GLY A 16 -21.26 6.16 22.57
CA GLY A 16 -19.95 5.80 22.03
C GLY A 16 -19.24 7.00 21.42
N GLY A 17 -17.96 7.13 21.75
CA GLY A 17 -17.09 8.18 21.27
C GLY A 17 -15.73 8.07 21.93
N GLY A 18 -15.06 6.92 21.76
CA GLY A 18 -13.69 6.73 22.24
C GLY A 18 -12.78 7.77 21.57
N LYS A 19 -12.55 8.89 22.24
CA LYS A 19 -11.52 9.85 21.88
C LYS A 19 -10.19 9.13 21.99
N SER A 20 -9.60 8.75 20.86
CA SER A 20 -8.28 8.13 20.82
C SER A 20 -7.30 9.08 21.51
N ASP A 21 -6.67 8.64 22.61
CA ASP A 21 -5.61 9.37 23.30
C ASP A 21 -4.59 9.88 22.25
N PRO A 22 -4.34 11.19 22.14
CA PRO A 22 -3.35 11.77 21.24
C PRO A 22 -1.98 11.07 21.36
N SER A 23 -1.64 10.53 22.53
CA SER A 23 -0.40 9.77 22.76
C SER A 23 -0.31 8.51 21.92
N HIS A 24 -1.45 7.84 21.63
CA HIS A 24 -1.45 6.59 20.88
C HIS A 24 -1.04 6.80 19.41
N GLY A 25 -1.58 7.84 18.77
CA GLY A 25 -1.19 8.19 17.40
C GLY A 25 0.30 8.55 17.27
N LEU A 26 0.83 9.28 18.25
CA LEU A 26 2.26 9.61 18.31
C LEU A 26 3.15 8.38 18.52
N LYS A 27 2.73 7.45 19.40
CA LYS A 27 3.41 6.17 19.62
C LYS A 27 3.44 5.31 18.35
N VAL A 28 2.32 5.21 17.62
CA VAL A 28 2.24 4.49 16.33
C VAL A 28 3.18 5.12 15.30
N LYS A 29 3.18 6.44 15.13
CA LYS A 29 4.08 7.16 14.21
C LYS A 29 5.55 6.85 14.54
N ARG A 30 5.94 6.93 15.81
CA ARG A 30 7.31 6.67 16.26
C ARG A 30 7.71 5.21 16.04
N GLY A 31 6.81 4.26 16.30
CA GLY A 31 7.03 2.85 16.01
C GLY A 31 7.23 2.56 14.52
N GLN A 32 6.40 3.14 13.66
CA GLN A 32 6.54 3.00 12.20
C GLN A 32 7.83 3.63 11.67
N LEU A 33 8.20 4.80 12.19
CA LEU A 33 9.46 5.46 11.85
C LEU A 33 10.66 4.58 12.22
N ASN A 34 10.68 4.06 13.46
CA ASN A 34 11.73 3.16 13.94
C ASN A 34 11.81 1.88 13.10
N ALA A 35 10.67 1.27 12.76
CA ALA A 35 10.64 0.07 11.91
C ALA A 35 11.30 0.33 10.55
N VAL A 36 10.93 1.41 9.85
CA VAL A 36 11.49 1.76 8.54
C VAL A 36 12.97 2.09 8.62
N GLN A 37 13.43 2.75 9.69
CA GLN A 37 14.87 3.00 9.91
C GLN A 37 15.68 1.70 9.99
N HIS A 38 15.10 0.62 10.52
CA HIS A 38 15.71 -0.70 10.60
C HIS A 38 15.36 -1.62 9.41
N GLY A 39 14.83 -1.05 8.31
CA GLY A 39 14.48 -1.82 7.11
C GLY A 39 13.26 -2.73 7.26
N ARG A 40 12.53 -2.64 8.37
CA ARG A 40 11.33 -3.44 8.62
C ARG A 40 10.13 -2.80 7.92
N TYR A 41 9.32 -3.64 7.29
CA TYR A 41 8.05 -3.17 6.74
C TYR A 41 7.09 -2.77 7.86
N GLY A 42 6.37 -1.66 7.67
CA GLY A 42 5.47 -1.10 8.68
C GLY A 42 4.28 -2.01 9.02
N THR A 43 3.35 -1.50 9.83
CA THR A 43 2.22 -2.28 10.37
C THR A 43 1.06 -2.49 9.40
N GLY A 44 1.15 -1.97 8.17
CA GLY A 44 0.10 -2.12 7.16
C GLY A 44 -0.01 -3.54 6.56
N PRO A 45 -1.05 -3.80 5.76
CA PRO A 45 -1.19 -5.05 5.04
C PRO A 45 0.00 -5.27 4.10
N ALA A 46 0.39 -6.53 3.90
CA ALA A 46 1.43 -6.89 2.95
C ALA A 46 0.98 -6.50 1.52
N PRO A 47 1.83 -5.83 0.73
CA PRO A 47 1.52 -5.54 -0.67
C PRO A 47 1.26 -6.83 -1.45
N TYR A 48 0.46 -6.75 -2.50
CA TYR A 48 0.24 -7.88 -3.41
C TYR A 48 1.56 -8.43 -3.95
N GLY A 49 1.75 -9.75 -4.01
CA GLY A 49 3.06 -10.36 -4.29
C GLY A 49 3.89 -10.68 -3.04
N TYR A 50 3.46 -10.18 -1.87
CA TYR A 50 4.05 -10.52 -0.58
C TYR A 50 2.99 -10.99 0.43
N ARG A 51 3.43 -11.83 1.36
CA ARG A 51 2.73 -12.17 2.60
C ARG A 51 3.51 -11.67 3.81
N ARG A 52 2.82 -11.50 4.94
CA ARG A 52 3.49 -11.17 6.21
C ARG A 52 4.36 -12.34 6.63
N GLY A 53 5.62 -12.06 6.95
CA GLY A 53 6.54 -13.02 7.56
C GLY A 53 6.84 -12.65 9.01
N ASN A 54 7.95 -13.17 9.53
CA ASN A 54 8.44 -12.82 10.87
C ASN A 54 8.81 -11.32 10.93
N PRO A 55 8.17 -10.51 11.80
CA PRO A 55 8.41 -9.06 11.87
C PRO A 55 9.86 -8.64 12.16
N HIS A 56 10.64 -9.50 12.82
CA HIS A 56 12.00 -9.16 13.29
C HIS A 56 13.09 -9.57 12.31
N GLU A 57 12.84 -10.58 11.49
CA GLU A 57 13.81 -11.15 10.52
C GLU A 57 13.45 -10.77 9.09
N ARG A 58 12.30 -11.28 8.61
CA ARG A 58 11.81 -11.10 7.25
C ARG A 58 10.33 -10.69 7.28
N PRO A 59 10.05 -9.39 7.45
CA PRO A 59 8.68 -8.91 7.68
C PRO A 59 7.76 -9.08 6.47
N LEU A 60 8.33 -9.25 5.27
CA LEU A 60 7.62 -9.62 4.05
C LEU A 60 8.32 -10.80 3.38
N GLU A 61 7.53 -11.84 3.09
CA GLU A 61 7.93 -13.01 2.31
C GLU A 61 7.26 -12.97 0.95
N ILE A 62 7.93 -13.44 -0.09
CA ILE A 62 7.37 -13.50 -1.45
C ILE A 62 6.25 -14.55 -1.49
N ASP A 63 5.13 -14.16 -2.08
CA ASP A 63 4.13 -15.11 -2.58
C ASP A 63 4.41 -15.30 -4.07
N ASP A 64 4.90 -16.48 -4.47
CA ASP A 64 5.39 -16.69 -5.83
C ASP A 64 4.32 -16.48 -6.91
N ARG A 65 3.07 -16.88 -6.61
CA ARG A 65 1.95 -16.76 -7.56
C ARG A 65 1.61 -15.29 -7.79
N GLU A 66 1.45 -14.53 -6.72
CA GLU A 66 1.13 -13.11 -6.83
C GLU A 66 2.34 -12.28 -7.31
N ALA A 67 3.55 -12.66 -6.92
CA ALA A 67 4.77 -11.99 -7.36
C ALA A 67 4.97 -12.13 -8.87
N GLU A 68 4.61 -13.27 -9.46
CA GLU A 68 4.63 -13.41 -10.91
C GLU A 68 3.64 -12.45 -11.59
N VAL A 69 2.45 -12.27 -11.02
CA VAL A 69 1.50 -11.27 -11.52
C VAL A 69 2.06 -9.85 -11.40
N VAL A 70 2.82 -9.53 -10.34
CA VAL A 70 3.53 -8.25 -10.25
C VAL A 70 4.56 -8.10 -11.37
N ARG A 71 5.35 -9.14 -11.67
CA ARG A 71 6.31 -9.12 -12.79
C ARG A 71 5.62 -8.90 -14.13
N VAL A 72 4.51 -9.60 -14.37
CA VAL A 72 3.62 -9.41 -15.53
C VAL A 72 3.16 -7.97 -15.63
N ILE A 73 2.68 -7.36 -14.55
CA ILE A 73 2.23 -5.97 -14.53
C ILE A 73 3.33 -5.00 -14.96
N PHE A 74 4.55 -5.16 -14.43
CA PHE A 74 5.68 -4.31 -14.82
C PHE A 74 6.06 -4.50 -16.29
N ARG A 75 6.11 -5.74 -16.76
CA ARG A 75 6.42 -6.08 -18.17
C ARG A 75 5.39 -5.49 -19.13
N GLU A 76 4.11 -5.76 -18.91
CA GLU A 76 3.02 -5.26 -19.75
C GLU A 76 2.94 -3.73 -19.73
N TYR A 77 3.19 -3.12 -18.57
CA TYR A 77 3.23 -1.66 -18.49
C TYR A 77 4.40 -1.07 -19.29
N LEU A 78 5.58 -1.68 -19.23
CA LEU A 78 6.74 -1.20 -19.98
C LEU A 78 6.56 -1.32 -21.50
N SER A 79 5.86 -2.38 -21.94
CA SER A 79 5.50 -2.59 -23.34
C SER A 79 4.41 -1.60 -23.81
N THR A 80 3.26 -1.61 -23.15
CA THR A 80 2.07 -0.87 -23.60
C THR A 80 2.06 0.59 -23.19
N ARG A 81 2.83 0.94 -22.16
CA ARG A 81 2.85 2.25 -21.48
C ARG A 81 1.46 2.70 -21.00
N SER A 82 0.50 1.79 -20.79
CA SER A 82 -0.89 2.12 -20.47
C SER A 82 -1.42 1.22 -19.36
N THR A 83 -1.82 1.80 -18.23
CA THR A 83 -2.45 1.05 -17.13
C THR A 83 -3.77 0.42 -17.55
N GLY A 84 -4.51 1.03 -18.48
CA GLY A 84 -5.73 0.45 -19.05
C GLY A 84 -5.47 -0.81 -19.86
N LYS A 85 -4.41 -0.83 -20.68
CA LYS A 85 -4.02 -2.03 -21.44
C LYS A 85 -3.54 -3.15 -20.53
N VAL A 86 -2.83 -2.81 -19.44
CA VAL A 86 -2.47 -3.80 -18.40
C VAL A 86 -3.72 -4.42 -17.77
N VAL A 87 -4.72 -3.61 -17.42
CA VAL A 87 -6.00 -4.13 -16.88
C VAL A 87 -6.68 -5.08 -17.87
N GLN A 88 -6.80 -4.67 -19.14
CA GLN A 88 -7.37 -5.51 -20.19
C GLN A 88 -6.61 -6.82 -20.35
N TYR A 89 -5.27 -6.78 -20.32
CA TYR A 89 -4.44 -7.97 -20.37
C TYR A 89 -4.76 -8.92 -19.21
N LEU A 90 -4.76 -8.43 -17.97
CA LEU A 90 -5.05 -9.25 -16.79
C LEU A 90 -6.46 -9.85 -16.85
N HIS A 91 -7.45 -9.07 -17.30
CA HIS A 91 -8.82 -9.55 -17.50
C HIS A 91 -8.90 -10.64 -18.56
N SER A 92 -8.22 -10.47 -19.70
CA SER A 92 -8.18 -11.48 -20.77
C SER A 92 -7.53 -12.81 -20.35
N LYS A 93 -6.74 -12.78 -19.26
CA LYS A 93 -6.09 -13.96 -18.67
C LYS A 93 -6.83 -14.47 -17.42
N ASN A 94 -8.00 -13.92 -17.09
CA ASN A 94 -8.76 -14.22 -15.87
C ASN A 94 -7.92 -14.08 -14.57
N ILE A 95 -6.95 -13.17 -14.57
CA ILE A 95 -6.11 -12.90 -13.40
C ILE A 95 -6.82 -11.89 -12.50
N GLN A 96 -7.13 -12.30 -11.28
CA GLN A 96 -7.80 -11.48 -10.28
C GLN A 96 -6.85 -11.10 -9.12
N THR A 97 -7.27 -10.13 -8.31
CA THR A 97 -6.56 -9.77 -7.07
C THR A 97 -6.68 -10.87 -6.02
N ARG A 98 -5.93 -10.77 -4.91
CA ARG A 98 -6.00 -11.68 -3.75
C ARG A 98 -7.43 -11.89 -3.21
N LYS A 99 -8.29 -10.88 -3.35
CA LYS A 99 -9.69 -10.91 -2.91
C LYS A 99 -10.67 -11.27 -4.03
N ASN A 100 -10.18 -11.86 -5.13
CA ASN A 100 -10.94 -12.22 -6.33
C ASN A 100 -11.67 -11.03 -7.00
N ASN A 101 -11.20 -9.81 -6.78
CA ASN A 101 -11.72 -8.62 -7.45
C ASN A 101 -11.03 -8.35 -8.78
N ASN A 102 -11.74 -7.66 -9.68
CA ASN A 102 -11.19 -7.13 -10.92
C ASN A 102 -10.15 -6.04 -10.67
N TRP A 103 -9.11 -6.01 -11.52
CA TRP A 103 -8.09 -4.97 -11.49
C TRP A 103 -8.62 -3.62 -11.95
N SER A 104 -8.24 -2.55 -11.25
CA SER A 104 -8.48 -1.17 -11.65
C SER A 104 -7.19 -0.49 -12.11
N ARG A 105 -7.32 0.56 -12.93
CA ARG A 105 -6.16 1.37 -13.34
C ARG A 105 -5.41 1.95 -12.13
N GLN A 106 -6.14 2.29 -11.07
CA GLN A 106 -5.57 2.80 -9.83
C GLN A 106 -4.76 1.72 -9.09
N ALA A 107 -5.25 0.48 -9.02
CA ALA A 107 -4.50 -0.63 -8.42
C ALA A 107 -3.17 -0.86 -9.15
N ILE A 108 -3.19 -0.87 -10.50
CA ILE A 108 -1.98 -0.96 -11.31
C ILE A 108 -1.04 0.23 -11.06
N ALA A 109 -1.58 1.45 -10.99
CA ALA A 109 -0.81 2.65 -10.72
C ALA A 109 -0.12 2.60 -9.35
N ILE A 110 -0.81 2.11 -8.31
CA ILE A 110 -0.27 1.90 -6.96
C ILE A 110 0.89 0.90 -7.02
N ILE A 111 0.70 -0.23 -7.70
CA ILE A 111 1.73 -1.27 -7.84
C ILE A 111 3.00 -0.69 -8.48
N LEU A 112 2.86 0.02 -9.60
CA LEU A 112 4.00 0.58 -10.33
C LEU A 112 4.78 1.63 -9.52
N SER A 113 4.15 2.34 -8.57
CA SER A 113 4.83 3.30 -7.69
C SER A 113 5.32 2.70 -6.37
N ASN A 114 4.88 1.51 -5.97
CA ASN A 114 5.22 0.99 -4.65
C ASN A 114 6.69 0.57 -4.60
N ARG A 115 7.48 1.27 -3.79
CA ARG A 115 8.93 1.09 -3.67
C ARG A 115 9.31 -0.26 -3.02
N THR A 116 8.36 -0.91 -2.35
CA THR A 116 8.51 -2.26 -1.79
C THR A 116 8.92 -3.28 -2.86
N TYR A 117 8.44 -3.13 -4.09
CA TYR A 117 8.79 -4.07 -5.17
C TYR A 117 10.25 -4.03 -5.60
N ARG A 118 10.95 -2.91 -5.35
CA ARG A 118 12.40 -2.78 -5.56
C ARG A 118 13.22 -2.94 -4.27
N GLY A 119 12.63 -3.55 -3.23
CA GLY A 119 13.32 -3.83 -1.97
C GLY A 119 13.45 -2.63 -1.02
N ARG A 120 12.59 -1.61 -1.10
CA ARG A 120 12.66 -0.43 -0.24
C ARG A 120 11.45 -0.32 0.67
N VAL A 121 11.64 0.17 1.89
CA VAL A 121 10.56 0.51 2.83
C VAL A 121 10.57 2.00 3.10
N SER A 122 9.40 2.61 3.31
CA SER A 122 9.29 4.06 3.50
C SER A 122 8.18 4.44 4.48
N TYR A 123 8.42 5.50 5.25
CA TYR A 123 7.43 6.14 6.10
C TYR A 123 7.68 7.65 6.17
N GLY A 124 6.66 8.45 5.84
CA GLY A 124 6.81 9.89 5.67
C GLY A 124 7.89 10.21 4.64
N ASN A 125 8.93 10.93 5.08
CA ASN A 125 10.06 11.34 4.24
C ASN A 125 11.26 10.39 4.31
N ILE A 126 11.19 9.33 5.13
CA ILE A 126 12.28 8.36 5.28
C ILE A 126 12.06 7.18 4.34
N GLU A 127 13.13 6.78 3.65
CA GLU A 127 13.20 5.53 2.89
C GLU A 127 14.52 4.80 3.18
N THR A 128 14.42 3.50 3.46
CA THR A 128 15.55 2.64 3.79
C THR A 128 15.52 1.37 2.93
N GLN A 129 16.65 0.67 2.87
CA GLN A 129 16.71 -0.68 2.33
C GLN A 129 15.83 -1.60 3.18
N GLY A 130 14.92 -2.33 2.54
CA GLY A 130 14.07 -3.31 3.21
C GLY A 130 14.80 -4.62 3.49
N LEU A 131 14.38 -5.32 4.54
CA LEU A 131 14.85 -6.67 4.87
C LEU A 131 14.22 -7.78 4.00
N HIS A 132 13.22 -7.41 3.19
CA HIS A 132 12.54 -8.33 2.28
C HIS A 132 13.24 -8.39 0.91
N PRO A 133 13.18 -9.54 0.22
CA PRO A 133 13.71 -9.67 -1.13
C PRO A 133 12.88 -8.84 -2.13
N PRO A 134 13.50 -8.18 -3.13
CA PRO A 134 12.78 -7.49 -4.17
C PRO A 134 12.09 -8.46 -5.14
N ILE A 135 10.89 -8.12 -5.61
CA ILE A 135 10.20 -8.85 -6.70
C ILE A 135 10.67 -8.33 -8.08
N ILE A 136 10.99 -7.04 -8.15
CA ILE A 136 11.35 -6.32 -9.39
C ILE A 136 12.74 -5.76 -9.24
N GLU A 137 13.57 -5.96 -10.26
CA GLU A 137 14.88 -5.34 -10.35
C GLU A 137 14.77 -3.80 -10.29
N PRO A 138 15.63 -3.12 -9.51
CA PRO A 138 15.59 -1.66 -9.40
C PRO A 138 15.58 -0.94 -10.76
N ALA A 139 16.37 -1.41 -11.73
CA ALA A 139 16.43 -0.83 -13.08
C ALA A 139 15.06 -0.83 -13.78
N LEU A 140 14.33 -1.96 -13.74
CA LEU A 140 12.99 -2.07 -14.33
C LEU A 140 11.99 -1.15 -13.62
N TYR A 141 12.08 -1.04 -12.30
CA TYR A 141 11.24 -0.15 -11.52
C TYR A 141 11.44 1.32 -11.94
N TYR A 142 12.70 1.77 -12.03
CA TYR A 142 13.00 3.15 -12.41
C TYR A 142 12.61 3.44 -13.86
N LYS A 143 12.84 2.49 -14.78
CA LYS A 143 12.39 2.57 -16.17
C LYS A 143 10.87 2.79 -16.24
N ALA A 144 10.08 1.97 -15.54
CA ALA A 144 8.63 2.09 -15.52
C ALA A 144 8.16 3.46 -14.98
N ASN A 145 8.76 3.94 -13.89
CA ASN A 145 8.37 5.22 -13.30
C ASN A 145 8.81 6.44 -14.14
N SER A 146 9.90 6.34 -14.90
CA SER A 146 10.30 7.38 -15.86
C SER A 146 9.26 7.57 -16.97
N VAL A 147 8.70 6.48 -17.49
CA VAL A 147 7.63 6.48 -18.51
C VAL A 147 6.36 7.14 -17.95
N ARG A 148 6.00 6.81 -16.71
CA ARG A 148 4.86 7.44 -16.00
C ARG A 148 5.02 8.94 -15.86
N LYS A 149 6.21 9.41 -15.43
CA LYS A 149 6.48 10.85 -15.22
C LYS A 149 6.38 11.64 -16.52
N ARG A 150 6.85 11.09 -17.65
CA ARG A 150 6.74 11.72 -18.97
C ARG A 150 5.29 11.93 -19.40
N LYS A 151 4.43 10.92 -19.20
CA LYS A 151 2.99 11.04 -19.52
C LYS A 151 2.29 12.11 -18.68
N ARG A 152 2.61 12.20 -17.38
CA ARG A 152 2.04 13.23 -16.50
C ARG A 152 2.45 14.66 -16.89
N ARG A 153 3.63 14.84 -17.49
CA ARG A 153 4.07 16.16 -18.00
C ARG A 153 3.30 16.55 -19.25
N LYS A 154 3.15 15.63 -20.21
CA LYS A 154 2.38 15.88 -21.45
C LYS A 154 0.91 16.23 -21.19
N SER A 155 0.28 15.64 -20.17
CA SER A 155 -1.11 15.97 -19.82
C SER A 155 -1.29 17.33 -19.15
N LYS A 156 -0.21 17.97 -18.67
CA LYS A 156 -0.26 19.29 -18.02
C LYS A 156 -0.01 20.46 -18.97
N THR A 157 0.58 20.19 -20.13
CA THR A 157 0.93 21.20 -21.14
C THR A 157 -0.12 21.27 -22.27
N GLY A 158 -1.30 20.69 -22.09
CA GLY A 158 -2.34 20.59 -23.13
C GLY A 158 -3.65 21.31 -22.78
N THR A 159 -3.65 22.25 -21.83
CA THR A 159 -4.86 22.95 -21.36
C THR A 159 -4.83 24.47 -21.47
N ASP A 160 -3.83 25.09 -22.10
CA ASP A 160 -3.75 26.57 -22.21
C ASP A 160 -3.83 27.12 -23.65
N GLU A 161 -4.17 26.32 -24.65
CA GLU A 161 -4.27 26.79 -26.05
C GLU A 161 -5.52 26.20 -26.70
N SER A 162 -6.70 26.76 -26.40
CA SER A 162 -7.89 26.83 -27.27
C SER A 162 -9.04 27.56 -26.56
N SER A 163 -9.28 28.79 -27.04
CA SER A 163 -10.50 29.62 -26.92
C SER A 163 -10.81 30.30 -25.60
#